data_AF-A0A6B3CXC5-F1
#
_entry.id   AF-A0A6B3CXC5-F1
#
_cell.length_a   1.000
_cell.length_b   1.000
_cell.length_c   1.000
_cell.angle_alpha   90.00
_cell.angle_beta   90.00
_cell.angle_gamma   90.00
#
_symmetry.space_group_name_H-M   'P 1'
#
loop_
_entity.id
_entity.type
_entity.pdbx_description
1 polymer ?
#
loop_
_entity_poly.entity_id
_entity_poly.type
_entity_poly.pdbx_seq_one_letter_code
_entity_poly.pdbx_strand_id
1 'polypeptide(L)'
;AFTASFVGNANLLPVTVGRDGALLGETELKVDTGSAVPGASATLCVRPHLVGLGDGPNRLTGTLAELQWRGATHRLYVDVAGHRVMADVRELKAPPGHG
;
A
#
# COMPACT_ATOMS: atom_id res chain seq x y z
N ALA A 1 -0.79 17.54 -1.49
CA ALA A 1 -0.38 16.50 -2.45
C ALA A 1 -0.73 16.96 -3.86
N PHE A 2 0.24 17.40 -4.66
CA PHE A 2 -0.01 17.91 -6.01
C PHE A 2 1.25 17.75 -6.88
N THR A 3 1.55 16.52 -7.29
CA THR A 3 2.47 16.19 -8.42
C THR A 3 2.55 14.67 -8.66
N ALA A 4 2.24 13.82 -7.68
CA ALA A 4 2.39 12.37 -7.81
C ALA A 4 1.28 11.64 -8.60
N SER A 5 0.19 12.31 -9.00
CA SER A 5 -0.94 11.67 -9.71
C SER A 5 -0.86 11.72 -11.24
N PHE A 6 0.12 12.42 -11.83
CA PHE A 6 0.15 12.66 -13.28
C PHE A 6 1.01 11.71 -14.11
N VAL A 7 1.78 10.80 -13.49
CA VAL A 7 2.76 9.93 -14.21
C VAL A 7 2.53 8.42 -13.97
N GLY A 8 1.43 8.04 -13.32
CA GLY A 8 1.06 6.64 -13.12
C GLY A 8 0.31 6.44 -11.82
N ASN A 9 -0.44 5.33 -11.74
CA ASN A 9 -1.15 4.98 -10.52
C ASN A 9 -0.15 4.79 -9.36
N ALA A 10 -0.41 5.45 -8.23
CA ALA A 10 0.35 5.33 -6.99
C ALA A 10 -0.62 5.35 -5.81
N ASN A 11 -0.31 4.56 -4.78
CA ASN A 11 -0.97 4.69 -3.48
C ASN A 11 -0.34 5.87 -2.75
N LEU A 12 -1.16 6.84 -2.36
CA LEU A 12 -0.76 7.96 -1.52
C LEU A 12 -1.41 7.76 -0.16
N LEU A 13 -0.64 7.20 0.77
CA LEU A 13 -1.13 6.78 2.08
C LEU A 13 -0.71 7.83 3.13
N PRO A 14 -1.63 8.39 3.91
CA PRO A 14 -1.26 9.24 5.03
C PRO A 14 -0.58 8.38 6.09
N VAL A 15 0.58 8.83 6.56
CA VAL A 15 1.37 8.13 7.58
C VAL A 15 1.89 9.13 8.60
N THR A 16 2.23 8.61 9.78
CA THR A 16 3.00 9.37 10.77
C THR A 16 4.44 8.86 10.76
N VAL A 17 5.42 9.76 10.77
CA VAL A 17 6.83 9.38 10.83
C VAL A 17 7.10 8.71 12.18
N GLY A 18 7.56 7.46 12.16
CA GLY A 18 7.95 6.69 13.33
C GLY A 18 9.41 6.95 13.73
N ARG A 19 9.95 6.11 14.61
CA ARG A 19 11.38 6.18 14.98
C ARG A 19 12.25 5.48 13.95
N ASP A 20 11.78 4.34 13.45
CA ASP A 20 12.53 3.46 12.56
C ASP A 20 11.80 3.22 11.22
N GLY A 21 10.79 4.04 10.94
CA GLY A 21 9.90 3.84 9.80
C GLY A 21 8.73 4.82 9.74
N ALA A 22 7.62 4.41 9.14
CA ALA A 22 6.40 5.20 9.05
C ALA A 22 5.18 4.38 9.50
N LEU A 23 4.32 4.97 10.33
CA LEU A 23 3.10 4.35 10.84
C LEU A 23 1.93 4.57 9.87
N LEU A 24 1.31 3.47 9.42
CA LEU A 24 0.03 3.44 8.74
C LEU A 24 -1.02 2.82 9.69
N GLY A 25 -1.88 3.65 10.26
CA GLY A 25 -2.72 3.24 11.39
C GLY A 25 -1.86 2.79 12.57
N GLU A 26 -2.01 1.54 13.00
CA GLU A 26 -1.23 0.95 14.09
C GLU A 26 0.01 0.17 13.61
N THR A 27 0.22 0.03 12.30
CA THR A 27 1.34 -0.76 11.76
C THR A 27 2.52 0.14 11.38
N GLU A 28 3.70 -0.13 11.95
CA GLU A 28 4.94 0.53 11.56
C GLU A 28 5.56 -0.17 10.33
N LEU A 29 5.73 0.59 9.26
CA LEU A 29 6.35 0.17 8.01
C LEU A 29 7.83 0.52 8.03
N LYS A 30 8.68 -0.46 7.77
CA LYS A 30 10.11 -0.30 7.58
C LYS A 30 10.36 0.41 6.25
N VAL A 31 10.50 1.71 6.31
CA VAL A 31 10.82 2.59 5.19
C VAL A 31 11.84 3.63 5.65
N ASP A 32 12.75 4.03 4.78
CA ASP A 32 13.66 5.12 5.09
C ASP A 32 12.88 6.45 5.11
N THR A 33 12.86 7.11 6.26
CA THR A 33 12.20 8.41 6.45
C THR A 33 13.16 9.58 6.27
N GLY A 34 14.44 9.33 5.98
CA GLY A 34 15.46 10.36 5.80
C GLY A 34 15.54 11.30 7.01
N SER A 35 15.48 12.61 6.74
CA SER A 35 15.51 13.66 7.77
C SER A 35 14.13 14.02 8.34
N ALA A 36 13.08 13.24 8.06
CA ALA A 36 11.75 13.53 8.55
C ALA A 36 11.69 13.41 10.09
N VAL A 37 10.96 14.33 10.72
CA VAL A 37 10.87 14.39 12.18
C VAL A 37 9.88 13.35 12.70
N PRO A 38 10.25 12.47 13.65
CA PRO A 38 9.31 11.55 14.28
C PRO A 38 8.08 12.26 14.85
N GLY A 39 6.90 11.71 14.62
CA GLY A 39 5.60 12.28 14.96
C GLY A 39 5.02 13.23 13.91
N ALA A 40 5.79 13.63 12.89
CA ALA A 40 5.27 14.45 11.80
C ALA A 40 4.30 13.66 10.92
N SER A 41 3.26 14.34 10.41
CA SER A 41 2.41 13.78 9.35
C SER A 41 3.14 13.82 8.01
N ALA A 42 3.07 12.72 7.26
CA ALA A 42 3.69 12.58 5.95
C ALA A 42 2.78 11.80 4.99
N THR A 43 3.19 11.71 3.72
CA THR A 43 2.51 10.89 2.71
C THR A 43 3.48 9.85 2.17
N LEU A 44 3.16 8.58 2.39
CA LEU A 44 3.88 7.46 1.80
C LEU A 44 3.37 7.19 0.39
N CYS A 45 4.28 7.25 -0.59
CA CYS A 45 3.99 6.95 -1.98
C CYS A 45 4.44 5.52 -2.31
N VAL A 46 3.51 4.63 -2.61
CA VAL A 46 3.80 3.24 -2.97
C VAL A 46 3.31 2.93 -4.37
N ARG A 47 4.18 2.41 -5.23
CA ARG A 47 3.77 1.96 -6.57
C ARG A 47 2.99 0.64 -6.47
N PRO A 48 1.83 0.49 -7.14
CA PRO A 48 0.98 -0.70 -7.02
C PRO A 48 1.69 -2.02 -7.36
N HIS A 49 2.65 -2.01 -8.29
CA HIS A 49 3.43 -3.19 -8.68
C HIS A 49 4.53 -3.58 -7.68
N LEU A 50 4.76 -2.77 -6.64
CA LEU A 50 5.64 -3.13 -5.51
C LEU A 50 4.84 -3.73 -4.34
N VAL A 51 3.50 -3.75 -4.43
CA VAL A 51 2.64 -4.36 -3.42
C VAL A 51 2.38 -5.81 -3.81
N GLY A 52 2.82 -6.74 -2.97
CA GLY A 52 2.60 -8.17 -3.13
C GLY A 52 1.61 -8.73 -2.11
N LEU A 53 1.19 -9.98 -2.32
CA LEU A 53 0.44 -10.76 -1.33
C LEU A 53 1.36 -11.74 -0.63
N GLY A 54 1.08 -12.00 0.66
CA GLY A 54 1.84 -12.95 1.47
C GLY A 54 2.67 -12.25 2.56
N ASP A 55 3.68 -12.95 3.04
CA ASP A 55 4.54 -12.46 4.10
C ASP A 55 5.64 -11.52 3.58
N GLY A 56 6.05 -10.59 4.44
CA GLY A 56 7.09 -9.62 4.15
C GLY A 56 7.36 -8.70 5.34
N PRO A 57 8.42 -7.89 5.27
CA PRO A 57 8.82 -6.99 6.36
C PRO A 57 7.79 -5.91 6.66
N ASN A 58 6.93 -5.58 5.69
CA ASN A 58 5.89 -4.56 5.73
C ASN A 58 4.52 -5.19 5.48
N ARG A 59 4.25 -6.35 6.10
CA ARG A 59 2.98 -7.06 5.95
C ARG A 59 1.85 -6.23 6.56
N LEU A 60 0.87 -5.92 5.73
CA LEU A 60 -0.36 -5.25 6.11
C LEU A 60 -1.53 -6.22 5.95
N THR A 61 -2.48 -6.17 6.89
CA THR A 61 -3.72 -6.94 6.80
C THR A 61 -4.85 -6.00 6.41
N GLY A 62 -5.73 -6.46 5.53
CA GLY A 62 -6.88 -5.70 5.08
C GLY A 62 -7.87 -6.61 4.37
N THR A 63 -8.96 -5.99 3.90
CA THR A 63 -10.08 -6.71 3.28
C THR A 63 -10.09 -6.44 1.79
N LEU A 64 -10.23 -7.49 0.98
CA LEU A 64 -10.34 -7.35 -0.48
C LEU A 64 -11.71 -6.82 -0.83
N ALA A 65 -11.75 -5.60 -1.36
CA ALA A 65 -13.00 -4.96 -1.70
C ALA A 65 -13.23 -4.85 -3.21
N GLU A 66 -12.20 -4.97 -4.05
CA GLU A 66 -12.37 -5.15 -5.49
C GLU A 66 -11.22 -5.95 -6.12
N LEU A 67 -11.56 -6.79 -7.09
CA LEU A 67 -10.63 -7.58 -7.90
C LEU A 67 -10.96 -7.36 -9.38
N GLN A 68 -9.97 -6.91 -10.15
CA GLN A 68 -10.08 -6.72 -11.59
C GLN A 68 -9.10 -7.60 -12.35
N TRP A 69 -9.59 -8.31 -13.36
CA TRP A 69 -8.77 -9.08 -14.31
C TRP A 69 -8.30 -8.17 -15.46
N ARG A 70 -6.98 -8.13 -15.70
CA ARG A 70 -6.36 -7.31 -16.75
C ARG A 70 -5.47 -8.15 -17.65
N GLY A 71 -6.05 -9.21 -18.21
CA GLY A 71 -5.32 -10.20 -19.00
C GLY A 71 -4.45 -11.07 -18.09
N ALA A 72 -3.13 -10.93 -18.18
CA ALA A 72 -2.16 -11.73 -17.41
C ALA A 72 -1.85 -11.19 -15.99
N THR A 73 -2.47 -10.09 -15.59
CA THR A 73 -2.33 -9.50 -14.25
C THR A 73 -3.68 -9.27 -13.62
N HIS A 74 -3.68 -9.18 -12.29
CA HIS A 74 -4.84 -8.77 -11.50
C HIS A 74 -4.52 -7.45 -10.81
N ARG A 75 -5.53 -6.58 -10.77
CA ARG A 75 -5.51 -5.41 -9.91
C ARG A 75 -6.43 -5.67 -8.73
N LEU A 76 -5.83 -5.63 -7.54
CA LEU A 76 -6.55 -5.71 -6.28
C LEU A 76 -6.72 -4.32 -5.73
N TYR A 77 -7.87 -4.09 -5.13
CA TYR A 77 -8.05 -3.02 -4.20
C TYR A 77 -8.42 -3.57 -2.83
N VAL A 78 -7.56 -3.29 -1.86
CA VAL A 78 -7.65 -3.78 -0.49
C VAL A 78 -7.82 -2.60 0.44
N ASP A 79 -8.79 -2.66 1.33
CA ASP A 79 -8.95 -1.66 2.37
C ASP A 79 -8.05 -2.02 3.56
N VAL A 80 -7.07 -1.17 3.83
CA VAL A 80 -6.04 -1.36 4.86
C VAL A 80 -6.05 -0.14 5.77
N ALA A 81 -6.28 -0.33 7.06
CA ALA A 81 -6.34 0.76 8.04
C ALA A 81 -7.25 1.93 7.62
N GLY A 82 -8.37 1.63 6.95
CA GLY A 82 -9.31 2.64 6.43
C GLY A 82 -8.90 3.32 5.11
N HIS A 83 -7.84 2.84 4.46
CA HIS A 83 -7.34 3.38 3.20
C HIS A 83 -7.37 2.35 2.06
N ARG A 84 -7.76 2.81 0.87
CA ARG A 84 -7.76 2.01 -0.35
C ARG A 84 -6.34 1.82 -0.86
N VAL A 85 -5.85 0.58 -0.86
CA VAL A 85 -4.54 0.20 -1.40
C VAL A 85 -4.71 -0.60 -2.67
N MET A 86 -4.09 -0.12 -3.75
CA MET A 86 -4.01 -0.79 -5.04
C MET A 86 -2.77 -1.69 -5.10
N ALA A 87 -2.96 -2.94 -5.50
CA ALA A 87 -1.87 -3.88 -5.79
C ALA A 87 -2.02 -4.45 -7.20
N ASP A 88 -0.96 -4.32 -8.02
CA ASP A 88 -0.89 -4.96 -9.33
C ASP A 88 -0.07 -6.24 -9.19
N VAL A 89 -0.77 -7.38 -9.19
CA VAL A 89 -0.16 -8.70 -8.98
C VAL A 89 -0.22 -9.54 -10.25
N ARG A 90 0.68 -10.52 -10.34
CA ARG A 90 0.64 -11.53 -11.42
C ARG A 90 -0.63 -12.36 -11.33
N GLU A 91 -0.86 -13.20 -12.33
CA GLU A 91 -1.98 -14.14 -12.33
C GLU A 91 -2.05 -14.93 -11.00
N LEU A 92 -3.18 -14.80 -10.29
CA LEU A 92 -3.45 -15.51 -9.04
C LEU A 92 -4.20 -16.80 -9.37
N LYS A 93 -3.58 -17.95 -9.11
CA LYS A 93 -4.26 -19.25 -9.22
C LYS A 93 -5.38 -19.43 -8.19
N ALA A 94 -5.24 -18.79 -7.03
CA ALA A 94 -6.22 -18.76 -5.95
C ALA A 94 -6.36 -17.32 -5.43
N PRO A 95 -7.24 -16.50 -6.04
CA PRO A 95 -7.45 -15.13 -5.58
C PRO A 95 -8.09 -15.12 -4.18
N PRO A 96 -7.79 -14.11 -3.33
CA PRO A 96 -8.49 -13.92 -2.07
C PRO A 96 -9.99 -13.73 -2.31
N GLY A 97 -10.83 -14.23 -1.40
CA GLY A 97 -12.27 -13.96 -1.42
C GLY A 97 -12.59 -12.50 -1.05
N HIS A 98 -13.72 -11.99 -1.54
CA HIS A 98 -14.30 -10.74 -1.06
C HIS A 98 -14.82 -10.92 0.38
N GLY A 99 -14.75 -9.86 1.19
CA GLY A 99 -15.23 -9.83 2.58
C GLY A 99 -15.78 -8.47 2.95
#